data_AF-F6HCF0-F1
#
_entry.id   AF-F6HCF0-F1
#
_cell.length_a   1.000
_cell.length_b   1.000
_cell.length_c   1.000
_cell.angle_alpha   90.00
_cell.angle_beta   90.00
_cell.angle_gamma   90.00
#
_symmetry.space_group_name_H-M   'P 1'
#
loop_
_entity.id
_entity.type
_entity.pdbx_description
1 polymer ?
#
loop_
_entity_poly.entity_id
_entity_poly.type
_entity_poly.pdbx_seq_one_letter_code
_entity_poly.pdbx_strand_id
1 'polypeptide(L)'
;MIAESTPDDLPSTCYSLLEFFLHMQQFQMIVGDLAHSETALCRKNRDAALESKRKGNECFSSGDYMKALSLYSQALRVAPTDADDVDKNLVVTLFVNRASVLHKMGFLVECLRDCNRALLISPNYAKAWYRRGKANASLNGYEDAVHDLNVAMHLEESLAGRSQIERELKLILDQYKGNNSVDQHDQNDLGTLERERKP
;
A
#
# COMPACT_ATOMS: atom_id res chain seq x y z
N MET A 1 -8.60 -30.45 30.67
CA MET A 1 -7.81 -31.24 29.70
C MET A 1 -7.91 -30.50 28.38
N ILE A 2 -6.90 -29.71 28.03
CA ILE A 2 -6.83 -29.09 26.69
C ILE A 2 -6.09 -30.13 25.85
N ALA A 3 -6.81 -30.83 24.98
CA ALA A 3 -6.20 -31.78 24.06
C ALA A 3 -5.29 -31.00 23.10
N GLU A 4 -4.10 -31.52 22.84
CA GLU A 4 -3.19 -30.98 21.83
C GLU A 4 -3.86 -31.10 20.46
N SER A 5 -4.35 -29.98 19.94
CA SER A 5 -4.98 -29.92 18.63
C SER A 5 -3.90 -29.91 17.56
N THR A 6 -3.96 -30.85 16.64
CA THR A 6 -3.02 -30.98 15.52
C THR A 6 -3.56 -30.28 14.27
N PRO A 7 -2.72 -29.94 13.27
CA PRO A 7 -3.18 -29.36 12.01
C PRO A 7 -4.22 -30.23 11.28
N ASP A 8 -4.18 -31.54 11.49
CA ASP A 8 -5.14 -32.50 10.91
C ASP A 8 -6.55 -32.37 11.51
N ASP A 9 -6.67 -31.76 12.70
CA ASP A 9 -7.95 -31.48 13.37
C ASP A 9 -8.59 -30.16 12.89
N LEU A 10 -7.86 -29.35 12.11
CA LEU A 10 -8.31 -28.03 11.65
C LEU A 10 -9.60 -28.10 10.81
N PRO A 11 -9.78 -29.04 9.86
CA PRO A 11 -11.01 -29.13 9.08
C PRO A 11 -12.22 -29.47 9.95
N SER A 12 -12.08 -30.41 10.88
CA SER A 12 -13.17 -30.83 11.77
C SER A 12 -13.52 -29.78 12.82
N THR A 13 -12.53 -29.06 13.33
CA THR A 13 -12.74 -27.96 14.29
C THR A 13 -13.38 -26.75 13.62
N CYS A 14 -12.91 -26.37 12.42
CA CYS A 14 -13.56 -25.33 11.62
C CYS A 14 -14.99 -25.70 11.22
N TYR A 15 -15.24 -26.96 10.84
CA TYR A 15 -16.59 -27.44 10.52
C TYR A 15 -17.51 -27.40 11.75
N SER A 16 -17.04 -27.88 12.91
CA SER A 16 -17.82 -27.87 14.16
C SER A 16 -18.10 -26.45 14.64
N LEU A 17 -17.14 -25.54 14.47
CA LEU A 17 -17.30 -24.12 14.80
C LEU A 17 -18.30 -23.44 13.85
N LEU A 18 -18.24 -23.75 12.55
CA LEU A 18 -19.19 -23.27 11.56
C LEU A 18 -20.60 -23.77 11.87
N GLU A 19 -20.79 -25.07 12.12
CA GLU A 19 -22.07 -25.66 12.55
C GLU A 19 -22.62 -24.98 13.80
N PHE A 20 -21.77 -24.76 14.81
CA PHE A 20 -22.17 -24.06 16.04
C PHE A 20 -22.70 -22.65 15.75
N PHE A 21 -22.00 -21.88 14.90
CA PHE A 21 -22.44 -20.53 14.53
C PHE A 21 -23.67 -20.54 13.63
N LEU A 22 -23.81 -21.51 12.73
CA LEU A 22 -24.99 -21.64 11.86
C LEU A 22 -26.29 -21.84 12.66
N HIS A 23 -26.23 -22.42 13.85
CA HIS A 23 -27.40 -22.57 14.72
C HIS A 23 -27.72 -21.33 15.57
N MET A 24 -26.87 -20.30 15.57
CA MET A 24 -27.14 -19.05 16.28
C MET A 24 -27.97 -18.11 15.42
N GLN A 25 -29.20 -17.81 15.87
CA GLN A 25 -30.13 -16.92 15.15
C GLN A 25 -29.51 -15.54 14.87
N GLN A 26 -28.69 -15.02 15.77
CA GLN A 26 -27.98 -13.75 15.60
C GLN A 26 -26.89 -13.82 14.53
N PHE A 27 -26.18 -14.95 14.44
CA PHE A 27 -25.17 -15.18 13.39
C PHE A 27 -25.85 -15.32 12.03
N GLN A 28 -26.97 -16.05 11.94
CA GLN A 28 -27.77 -16.15 10.72
C GLN A 28 -28.33 -14.79 10.28
N MET A 29 -28.78 -13.95 11.22
CA MET A 29 -29.18 -12.58 10.93
C MET A 29 -28.01 -11.74 10.41
N ILE A 30 -26.84 -11.79 11.04
CA ILE A 30 -25.65 -11.03 10.60
C ILE A 30 -25.16 -11.51 9.23
N VAL A 31 -25.08 -12.82 8.98
CA VAL A 31 -24.70 -13.38 7.68
C VAL A 31 -25.74 -13.01 6.63
N GLY A 32 -27.03 -13.07 6.98
CA GLY A 32 -28.13 -12.58 6.15
C GLY A 32 -27.93 -11.11 5.80
N ASP A 33 -27.82 -10.23 6.78
CA ASP A 33 -27.63 -8.79 6.58
C ASP A 33 -26.35 -8.46 5.80
N LEU A 34 -25.32 -9.29 5.86
CA LEU A 34 -24.10 -9.14 5.06
C LEU A 34 -24.23 -9.68 3.63
N ALA A 35 -25.09 -10.67 3.39
CA ALA A 35 -25.23 -11.39 2.12
C ALA A 35 -26.44 -10.95 1.26
N HIS A 36 -27.46 -10.32 1.85
CA HIS A 36 -28.65 -9.87 1.12
C HIS A 36 -28.37 -8.60 0.30
N SER A 37 -28.67 -8.60 -0.99
CA SER A 37 -28.33 -7.50 -1.92
C SER A 37 -28.86 -6.11 -1.52
N GLU A 38 -29.97 -6.02 -0.77
CA GLU A 38 -30.57 -4.74 -0.35
C GLU A 38 -30.10 -4.25 1.02
N THR A 39 -29.72 -5.16 1.93
CA THR A 39 -29.28 -4.87 3.32
C THR A 39 -27.78 -5.06 3.55
N ALA A 40 -27.05 -5.63 2.58
CA ALA A 40 -25.59 -5.75 2.59
C ALA A 40 -24.97 -4.39 2.94
N LEU A 41 -24.35 -4.32 4.11
CA LEU A 41 -23.67 -3.16 4.70
C LEU A 41 -22.54 -2.55 3.84
N CYS A 42 -22.31 -3.06 2.63
CA CYS A 42 -21.46 -2.47 1.60
C CYS A 42 -22.30 -2.12 0.36
N ARG A 43 -23.31 -1.25 0.49
CA ARG A 43 -23.81 -0.54 -0.69
C ARG A 43 -22.65 0.24 -1.29
N LYS A 44 -22.12 -0.28 -2.40
CA LYS A 44 -21.18 0.45 -3.23
C LYS A 44 -21.85 1.75 -3.65
N ASN A 45 -21.30 2.86 -3.20
CA ASN A 45 -21.87 4.19 -3.40
C ASN A 45 -20.73 5.13 -3.82
N ARG A 46 -20.76 5.49 -5.11
CA ARG A 46 -19.77 6.37 -5.72
C ARG A 46 -19.74 7.75 -5.05
N ASP A 47 -20.89 8.34 -4.76
CA ASP A 47 -20.97 9.67 -4.16
C ASP A 47 -20.45 9.68 -2.73
N ALA A 48 -20.78 8.65 -1.94
CA ALA A 48 -20.24 8.47 -0.60
C ALA A 48 -18.71 8.28 -0.60
N ALA A 49 -18.19 7.53 -1.59
CA ALA A 49 -16.75 7.38 -1.78
C ALA A 49 -16.07 8.70 -2.16
N LEU A 50 -16.68 9.47 -3.07
CA LEU A 50 -16.19 10.78 -3.49
C LEU A 50 -16.20 11.80 -2.35
N GLU A 51 -17.24 11.81 -1.51
CA GLU A 51 -17.31 12.71 -0.37
C GLU A 51 -16.27 12.33 0.70
N SER A 52 -16.11 11.03 0.98
CA SER A 52 -15.06 10.55 1.90
C SER A 52 -13.67 10.88 1.37
N LYS A 53 -13.45 10.74 0.05
CA LYS A 53 -12.21 11.18 -0.62
C LYS A 53 -11.97 12.67 -0.43
N ARG A 54 -12.99 13.50 -0.64
CA ARG A 54 -12.91 14.97 -0.52
C ARG A 54 -12.49 15.37 0.89
N LYS A 55 -13.17 14.86 1.92
CA LYS A 55 -12.79 15.08 3.33
C LYS A 55 -11.39 14.56 3.64
N GLY A 56 -11.01 13.41 3.07
CA GLY A 56 -9.66 12.86 3.21
C GLY A 56 -8.59 13.77 2.63
N ASN A 57 -8.85 14.38 1.47
CA ASN A 57 -7.95 15.35 0.85
C ASN A 57 -7.79 16.60 1.73
N GLU A 58 -8.88 17.10 2.33
CA GLU A 58 -8.84 18.24 3.25
C GLU A 58 -7.98 17.94 4.48
N CYS A 59 -8.21 16.79 5.13
CA CYS A 59 -7.44 16.35 6.28
C CYS A 59 -5.95 16.14 5.94
N PHE A 60 -5.66 15.60 4.74
CA PHE A 60 -4.29 15.45 4.27
C PHE A 60 -3.60 16.81 4.08
N SER A 61 -4.33 17.79 3.54
CA SER A 61 -3.83 19.13 3.28
C SER A 61 -3.62 19.92 4.58
N SER A 62 -4.42 19.64 5.61
CA SER A 62 -4.25 20.18 6.96
C SER A 62 -3.21 19.44 7.81
N GLY A 63 -2.57 18.38 7.29
CA GLY A 63 -1.59 17.58 8.00
C GLY A 63 -2.16 16.56 9.00
N ASP A 64 -3.49 16.42 9.07
CA ASP A 64 -4.15 15.39 9.89
C ASP A 64 -4.15 14.04 9.14
N TYR A 65 -2.99 13.39 9.15
CA TYR A 65 -2.76 12.15 8.43
C TYR A 65 -3.56 10.98 9.00
N MET A 66 -3.78 10.93 10.32
CA MET A 66 -4.59 9.87 10.96
C MET A 66 -6.03 9.91 10.44
N LYS A 67 -6.65 11.09 10.41
CA LYS A 67 -8.02 11.24 9.92
C LYS A 67 -8.11 11.04 8.41
N ALA A 68 -7.12 11.53 7.65
CA ALA A 68 -7.05 11.30 6.21
C ALA A 68 -6.99 9.80 5.89
N LEU A 69 -6.17 9.02 6.60
CA LEU A 69 -6.05 7.57 6.44
C LEU A 69 -7.39 6.85 6.67
N SER A 70 -8.11 7.23 7.73
CA SER A 70 -9.43 6.69 8.06
C SER A 70 -10.44 7.00 6.95
N LEU A 71 -10.47 8.24 6.46
CA LEU A 71 -11.39 8.68 5.42
C LEU A 71 -11.14 8.03 4.06
N TYR A 72 -9.87 7.89 3.64
CA TYR A 72 -9.57 7.14 2.41
C TYR A 72 -9.90 5.65 2.54
N SER A 73 -9.71 5.05 3.73
CA SER A 73 -10.11 3.67 3.98
C SER A 73 -11.62 3.50 3.95
N GLN A 74 -12.38 4.47 4.48
CA GLN A 74 -13.84 4.51 4.35
C GLN A 74 -14.26 4.63 2.90
N ALA A 75 -13.63 5.52 2.13
CA ALA A 75 -13.92 5.69 0.71
C ALA A 75 -13.71 4.37 -0.06
N LEU A 76 -12.61 3.65 0.20
CA LEU A 76 -12.32 2.35 -0.44
C LEU A 76 -13.36 1.27 -0.12
N ARG A 77 -13.92 1.24 1.10
CA ARG A 77 -14.95 0.26 1.47
C ARG A 77 -16.21 0.43 0.62
N VAL A 78 -16.63 1.67 0.41
CA VAL A 78 -17.87 2.02 -0.30
C VAL A 78 -17.67 2.30 -1.79
N ALA A 79 -16.43 2.37 -2.28
CA ALA A 79 -16.17 2.59 -3.70
C ALA A 79 -16.69 1.42 -4.55
N PRO A 80 -17.41 1.69 -5.65
CA PRO A 80 -17.86 0.66 -6.57
C PRO A 80 -16.67 -0.06 -7.21
N THR A 81 -16.75 -1.39 -7.22
CA THR A 81 -15.73 -2.29 -7.78
C THR A 81 -16.06 -2.72 -9.21
N ASP A 82 -17.34 -2.65 -9.58
CA ASP A 82 -17.87 -3.36 -10.75
C ASP A 82 -18.18 -2.42 -11.92
N ALA A 83 -17.69 -1.19 -11.87
CA ALA A 83 -18.10 -0.16 -12.80
C ALA A 83 -17.06 0.09 -13.90
N ASP A 84 -17.58 0.58 -15.03
CA ASP A 84 -16.89 0.90 -16.27
C ASP A 84 -15.61 1.74 -16.06
N ASP A 85 -14.82 1.93 -17.12
CA ASP A 85 -13.47 2.51 -17.13
C ASP A 85 -13.28 3.80 -16.27
N VAL A 86 -14.36 4.58 -16.08
CA VAL A 86 -14.40 5.79 -15.24
C VAL A 86 -14.25 5.49 -13.74
N ASP A 87 -14.81 4.38 -13.24
CA ASP A 87 -14.83 4.05 -11.81
C ASP A 87 -13.57 3.33 -11.33
N LYS A 88 -12.86 2.61 -12.23
CA LYS A 88 -11.50 2.10 -11.96
C LYS A 88 -10.56 3.22 -11.53
N ASN A 89 -10.69 4.40 -12.15
CA ASN A 89 -9.88 5.57 -11.81
C ASN A 89 -10.14 6.08 -10.38
N LEU A 90 -11.35 5.92 -9.84
CA LEU A 90 -11.66 6.32 -8.47
C LEU A 90 -10.91 5.43 -7.47
N VAL A 91 -11.01 4.11 -7.62
CA VAL A 91 -10.36 3.15 -6.73
C VAL A 91 -8.83 3.30 -6.79
N VAL A 92 -8.26 3.45 -7.99
CA VAL A 92 -6.82 3.72 -8.20
C VAL A 92 -6.40 4.99 -7.46
N THR A 93 -7.15 6.09 -7.64
CA THR A 93 -6.85 7.37 -6.98
C THR A 93 -6.91 7.24 -5.45
N LEU A 94 -7.87 6.48 -4.92
CA LEU A 94 -8.01 6.26 -3.49
C LEU A 94 -6.82 5.48 -2.90
N PHE A 95 -6.36 4.42 -3.58
CA PHE A 95 -5.16 3.71 -3.17
C PHE A 95 -3.92 4.61 -3.18
N VAL A 96 -3.74 5.41 -4.23
CA VAL A 96 -2.58 6.33 -4.32
C VAL A 96 -2.64 7.42 -3.26
N ASN A 97 -3.82 7.98 -2.98
CA ASN A 97 -3.98 8.98 -1.93
C ASN A 97 -3.70 8.38 -0.55
N ARG A 98 -4.21 7.17 -0.28
CA ARG A 98 -3.93 6.47 0.97
C ARG A 98 -2.46 6.09 1.11
N ALA A 99 -1.82 5.62 0.04
CA ALA A 99 -0.37 5.37 0.00
C ALA A 99 0.43 6.64 0.32
N SER A 100 0.00 7.80 -0.20
CA SER A 100 0.63 9.08 0.13
C SER A 100 0.55 9.41 1.63
N VAL A 101 -0.55 9.06 2.30
CA VAL A 101 -0.69 9.25 3.75
C VAL A 101 0.19 8.28 4.52
N LEU A 102 0.17 7.00 4.13
CA LEU A 102 0.99 5.95 4.74
C LEU A 102 2.49 6.28 4.65
N HIS A 103 2.95 6.79 3.50
CA HIS A 103 4.33 7.28 3.33
C HIS A 103 4.65 8.42 4.32
N LYS A 104 3.77 9.41 4.44
CA LYS A 104 3.94 10.53 5.39
C LYS A 104 3.99 10.09 6.85
N MET A 105 3.33 8.98 7.17
CA MET A 105 3.31 8.39 8.51
C MET A 105 4.43 7.38 8.76
N GLY A 106 5.27 7.07 7.76
CA GLY A 106 6.35 6.09 7.88
C GLY A 106 5.92 4.63 7.69
N PHE A 107 4.65 4.36 7.35
CA PHE A 107 4.13 3.03 7.04
C PHE A 107 4.49 2.63 5.60
N LEU A 108 5.78 2.42 5.35
CA LEU A 108 6.33 2.27 4.00
C LEU A 108 5.90 0.96 3.34
N VAL A 109 5.78 -0.14 4.09
CA VAL A 109 5.36 -1.44 3.55
C VAL A 109 3.89 -1.39 3.11
N GLU A 110 3.02 -0.77 3.90
CA GLU A 110 1.61 -0.55 3.58
C GLU A 110 1.47 0.39 2.38
N CYS A 111 2.32 1.42 2.29
CA CYS A 111 2.39 2.30 1.12
C CYS A 111 2.69 1.50 -0.16
N LEU A 112 3.69 0.60 -0.14
CA LEU A 112 4.00 -0.28 -1.28
C LEU A 112 2.81 -1.17 -1.66
N ARG A 113 2.12 -1.75 -0.66
CA ARG A 113 0.92 -2.58 -0.89
C ARG A 113 -0.18 -1.81 -1.60
N ASP A 114 -0.46 -0.58 -1.18
CA ASP A 114 -1.46 0.26 -1.83
C ASP A 114 -1.03 0.70 -3.24
N CYS A 115 0.24 1.04 -3.44
CA CYS A 115 0.74 1.33 -4.79
C CYS A 115 0.62 0.13 -5.72
N ASN A 116 0.94 -1.08 -5.25
CA ASN A 116 0.80 -2.31 -6.03
C ASN A 116 -0.67 -2.60 -6.40
N ARG A 117 -1.61 -2.36 -5.47
CA ARG A 117 -3.05 -2.48 -5.76
C ARG A 117 -3.51 -1.46 -6.79
N ALA A 118 -3.03 -0.22 -6.73
CA ALA A 118 -3.31 0.79 -7.73
C ALA A 118 -2.79 0.37 -9.12
N LEU A 119 -1.55 -0.14 -9.20
CA LEU A 119 -0.92 -0.57 -10.44
C LEU A 119 -1.52 -1.84 -11.03
N LEU A 120 -2.07 -2.74 -10.20
CA LEU A 120 -2.81 -3.90 -10.68
C LEU A 120 -4.09 -3.48 -11.43
N ILE A 121 -4.72 -2.39 -11.01
CA ILE A 121 -5.95 -1.86 -11.64
C ILE A 121 -5.60 -0.98 -12.84
N SER A 122 -4.61 -0.10 -12.71
CA SER A 122 -4.15 0.79 -13.77
C SER A 122 -2.62 0.81 -13.83
N PRO A 123 -2.02 -0.06 -14.68
CA PRO A 123 -0.57 -0.15 -14.83
C PRO A 123 0.09 1.13 -15.35
N ASN A 124 -0.67 2.00 -16.02
CA ASN A 124 -0.16 3.24 -16.62
C ASN A 124 -0.35 4.46 -15.70
N TYR A 125 -0.72 4.27 -14.43
CA TYR A 125 -0.96 5.38 -13.51
C TYR A 125 0.35 5.94 -12.94
N ALA A 126 0.93 6.94 -13.61
CA ALA A 126 2.23 7.55 -13.27
C ALA A 126 2.41 7.87 -11.77
N LYS A 127 1.35 8.39 -11.12
CA LYS A 127 1.40 8.74 -9.69
C LYS A 127 1.58 7.54 -8.77
N ALA A 128 1.08 6.34 -9.13
CA ALA A 128 1.29 5.13 -8.34
C ALA A 128 2.75 4.68 -8.41
N TRP A 129 3.34 4.68 -9.62
CA TRP A 129 4.77 4.42 -9.82
C TRP A 129 5.63 5.40 -9.04
N TYR A 130 5.35 6.70 -9.14
CA TYR A 130 6.08 7.73 -8.41
C TYR A 130 6.04 7.51 -6.89
N ARG A 131 4.86 7.19 -6.34
CA ARG A 131 4.70 6.91 -4.90
C ARG A 131 5.43 5.64 -4.46
N ARG A 132 5.37 4.58 -5.27
CA ARG A 132 6.08 3.32 -5.01
C ARG A 132 7.60 3.53 -5.00
N GLY A 133 8.12 4.25 -5.99
CA GLY A 133 9.55 4.60 -6.06
C GLY A 133 10.03 5.40 -4.84
N LYS A 134 9.25 6.37 -4.37
CA LYS A 134 9.57 7.10 -3.12
C LYS A 134 9.56 6.21 -1.88
N ALA A 135 8.62 5.26 -1.80
CA ALA A 135 8.56 4.32 -0.69
C ALA A 135 9.75 3.33 -0.71
N ASN A 136 10.10 2.80 -1.88
CA ASN A 136 11.28 1.96 -2.07
C ASN A 136 12.57 2.68 -1.68
N ALA A 137 12.74 3.95 -2.09
CA ALA A 137 13.89 4.76 -1.68
C ALA A 137 13.96 4.95 -0.16
N SER A 138 12.81 5.16 0.48
CA SER A 138 12.73 5.31 1.95
C SER A 138 13.02 3.99 2.69
N LEU A 139 12.93 2.85 2.00
CA LEU A 139 13.30 1.52 2.47
C LEU A 139 14.73 1.11 2.04
N ASN A 140 15.52 2.02 1.49
CA ASN A 140 16.85 1.78 0.91
C ASN A 140 16.86 0.81 -0.29
N GLY A 141 15.70 0.49 -0.88
CA GLY A 141 15.57 -0.24 -2.13
C GLY A 141 15.82 0.67 -3.32
N TYR A 142 17.06 1.15 -3.49
CA TYR A 142 17.37 2.19 -4.46
C TYR A 142 17.23 1.74 -5.92
N GLU A 143 17.53 0.48 -6.23
CA GLU A 143 17.36 -0.07 -7.58
C GLU A 143 15.88 -0.06 -8.00
N ASP A 144 15.00 -0.58 -7.15
CA ASP A 144 13.56 -0.58 -7.35
C ASP A 144 13.00 0.85 -7.42
N ALA A 145 13.54 1.76 -6.59
CA ALA A 145 13.15 3.16 -6.62
C ALA A 145 13.48 3.85 -7.94
N VAL A 146 14.70 3.63 -8.46
CA VAL A 146 15.15 4.16 -9.76
C VAL A 146 14.31 3.60 -10.89
N HIS A 147 14.03 2.29 -10.88
CA HIS A 147 13.15 1.67 -11.86
C HIS A 147 11.76 2.33 -11.87
N ASP A 148 11.11 2.38 -10.70
CA ASP A 148 9.76 2.92 -10.56
C ASP A 148 9.66 4.41 -10.97
N LEU A 149 10.66 5.22 -10.62
CA LEU A 149 10.69 6.63 -10.99
C LEU A 149 10.92 6.86 -12.48
N ASN A 150 11.72 6.02 -13.14
CA ASN A 150 11.87 6.07 -14.60
C ASN A 150 10.55 5.72 -15.30
N VAL A 151 9.86 4.68 -14.86
CA VAL A 151 8.52 4.34 -15.38
C VAL A 151 7.53 5.48 -15.16
N ALA A 152 7.51 6.06 -13.96
CA ALA A 152 6.67 7.22 -13.65
C ALA A 152 6.98 8.41 -14.58
N MET A 153 8.26 8.70 -14.84
CA MET A 153 8.69 9.80 -15.71
C MET A 153 8.26 9.60 -17.16
N HIS A 154 8.30 8.37 -17.67
CA HIS A 154 7.84 8.04 -19.03
C HIS A 154 6.32 8.19 -19.18
N LEU A 155 5.56 7.85 -18.14
CA LEU A 155 4.10 7.93 -18.14
C LEU A 155 3.56 9.33 -17.81
N GLU A 156 4.36 10.18 -17.16
CA GLU A 156 3.96 11.54 -16.80
C GLU A 156 3.87 12.42 -18.05
N GLU A 157 2.73 13.07 -18.25
CA GLU A 157 2.49 13.93 -19.42
C GLU A 157 2.96 15.37 -19.18
N SER A 158 2.90 15.84 -17.92
CA SER A 158 3.25 17.20 -17.56
C SER A 158 4.76 17.40 -17.46
N LEU A 159 5.28 18.47 -18.07
CA LEU A 159 6.67 18.89 -17.91
C LEU A 159 7.02 19.16 -16.44
N ALA A 160 6.13 19.80 -15.69
CA ALA A 160 6.35 20.08 -14.27
C ALA A 160 6.43 18.79 -13.44
N GLY A 161 5.60 17.79 -13.78
CA GLY A 161 5.63 16.46 -13.16
C GLY A 161 6.94 15.73 -13.47
N ARG A 162 7.36 15.71 -14.73
CA ARG A 162 8.64 15.10 -15.14
C ARG A 162 9.83 15.74 -14.44
N SER A 163 9.91 17.07 -14.42
CA SER A 163 10.99 17.78 -13.71
C SER A 163 10.97 17.52 -12.20
N GLN A 164 9.80 17.31 -11.60
CA GLN A 164 9.72 16.88 -10.20
C GLN A 164 10.29 15.48 -10.00
N ILE A 165 9.93 14.52 -10.85
CA ILE A 165 10.40 13.14 -10.79
C ILE A 165 11.92 13.09 -11.01
N GLU A 166 12.44 13.84 -11.99
CA GLU A 166 13.87 13.93 -12.29
C GLU A 166 14.69 14.44 -11.09
N ARG A 167 14.20 15.47 -10.40
CA ARG A 167 14.87 15.96 -9.17
C ARG A 167 14.92 14.88 -8.09
N GLU A 168 13.83 14.14 -7.88
CA GLU A 168 13.76 13.07 -6.89
C GLU A 168 14.69 11.92 -7.26
N LEU A 169 14.74 11.55 -8.55
CA LEU A 169 15.66 10.53 -9.06
C LEU A 169 17.12 10.91 -8.80
N LYS A 170 17.49 12.17 -9.03
CA LYS A 170 18.85 12.66 -8.74
C LYS A 170 19.21 12.53 -7.26
N LEU A 171 18.31 12.93 -6.36
CA LEU A 171 18.52 12.81 -4.92
C LEU A 171 18.75 11.34 -4.50
N ILE A 172 17.97 10.43 -5.07
CA ILE A 172 18.09 8.99 -4.80
C ILE A 172 19.42 8.42 -5.30
N LEU A 173 19.86 8.82 -6.50
CA LEU A 173 21.15 8.37 -7.05
C LEU A 173 22.34 8.89 -6.22
N ASP A 174 22.24 10.11 -5.69
CA ASP A 174 23.27 10.66 -4.82
C ASP A 174 23.31 9.91 -3.48
N GLN A 175 22.16 9.56 -2.90
CA GLN A 175 22.07 8.71 -1.70
C GLN A 175 22.64 7.31 -1.94
N TYR A 176 22.32 6.69 -3.08
CA TYR A 176 22.81 5.36 -3.45
C TYR A 176 24.35 5.32 -3.55
N LYS A 177 24.95 6.34 -4.17
CA LYS A 177 26.42 6.47 -4.25
C LYS A 177 27.05 6.67 -2.88
N GLY A 178 26.41 7.47 -2.02
CA GLY A 178 26.85 7.66 -0.64
C GLY A 178 26.92 6.35 0.13
N ASN A 179 25.85 5.55 0.10
CA ASN A 179 25.82 4.27 0.82
C ASN A 179 26.83 3.25 0.28
N ASN A 180 26.95 3.12 -1.05
CA ASN A 180 27.94 2.23 -1.64
C ASN A 180 29.40 2.61 -1.29
N SER A 181 29.68 3.90 -1.06
CA SER A 181 31.01 4.33 -0.63
C SER A 181 31.32 4.02 0.84
N VAL A 182 30.30 3.96 1.70
CA VAL A 182 30.43 3.55 3.11
C VAL A 182 30.64 2.05 3.21
N ASP A 183 29.87 1.25 2.47
CA ASP A 183 30.00 -0.22 2.47
C ASP A 183 31.38 -0.69 1.96
N GLN A 184 32.00 0.06 1.04
CA GLN A 184 33.38 -0.22 0.58
C GLN A 184 34.44 0.15 1.61
N HIS A 185 34.18 1.10 2.52
CA HIS A 185 35.15 1.47 3.55
C HIS A 185 35.19 0.43 4.67
N ASP A 186 34.02 -0.07 5.10
CA ASP A 186 33.90 -1.12 6.11
C ASP A 186 34.50 -2.48 5.66
N GLN A 187 34.42 -2.80 4.37
CA GLN A 187 35.07 -4.01 3.83
C GLN A 187 36.60 -3.90 3.75
N ASN A 188 37.15 -2.70 3.56
CA ASN A 188 38.60 -2.49 3.53
C ASN A 188 39.23 -2.57 4.93
N ASP A 189 38.52 -2.16 5.98
CA ASP A 189 39.03 -2.22 7.35
C ASP A 189 39.05 -3.66 7.93
N LEU A 190 38.12 -4.53 7.54
CA LEU A 190 38.20 -5.97 7.86
C LEU A 190 39.36 -6.68 7.13
N GLY A 191 39.73 -6.23 5.92
CA GLY A 191 40.85 -6.80 5.15
C GLY A 191 42.23 -6.47 5.74
N THR A 192 42.34 -5.39 6.53
CA THR A 192 43.61 -4.96 7.15
C THR A 192 43.93 -5.75 8.43
N LEU A 193 42.91 -6.18 9.18
CA LEU A 193 43.08 -6.96 10.42
C LEU A 193 43.47 -8.44 10.17
N GLU A 194 43.20 -8.98 8.98
CA GLU A 194 43.61 -10.35 8.62
C GLU A 194 45.05 -10.45 8.07
N ARG A 195 45.69 -9.32 7.73
CA ARG A 195 47.10 -9.31 7.25
C ARG A 195 48.14 -9.24 8.36
N GLU A 196 47.74 -8.96 9.61
CA GLU A 196 48.63 -8.95 10.78
C GLU A 196 48.62 -10.26 11.59
N ARG A 197 47.89 -11.29 11.14
CA ARG A 197 47.86 -12.63 11.74
C ARG A 197 48.35 -13.72 10.79
N LYS A 198 49.59 -13.62 10.30
CA LYS A 198 50.34 -14.79 9.84
C LYS A 198 51.71 -14.82 10.53
N PRO A 199 52.08 -15.96 11.16
CA PRO A 199 53.36 -16.12 11.85
C PRO A 199 54.53 -16.20 10.87
#